data_AF-A0A376RE18-F1
#
_entry.id   AF-A0A376RE18-F1
#
_cell.length_a   1.000
_cell.length_b   1.000
_cell.length_c   1.000
_cell.angle_alpha   90.00
_cell.angle_beta   90.00
_cell.angle_gamma   90.00
#
_symmetry.space_group_name_H-M   'P 1'
#
loop_
_entity.id
_entity.type
_entity.pdbx_description
1 polymer ?
#
loop_
_entity_poly.entity_id
_entity_poly.type
_entity_poly.pdbx_seq_one_letter_code
_entity_poly.pdbx_strand_id
1 'polypeptide(L)'
;MVIRIYPSSQMGNARETMELLQNGALDMTKGSASDLESFDNIYAIYNLPFLFKDQAHFNKVVFGEVGKEIMDSTKDKGFFALSAYVAGTRSFYAKKPITKPEDLKGLKIRVQPSPTTIKMIELMGGSPTPISFGEVYTAMQQGVVDGAEITCLPGCRLDILKLPSFF
;
A
#
# COMPACT_ATOMS: atom_id res chain seq x y z
N MET A 1 -10.72 -30.43 2.68
CA MET A 1 -10.59 -28.99 2.96
C MET A 1 -11.35 -28.23 1.88
N VAL A 2 -12.25 -27.31 2.25
CA VAL A 2 -13.02 -26.48 1.30
C VAL A 2 -12.68 -25.03 1.59
N ILE A 3 -12.19 -24.30 0.59
CA ILE A 3 -11.85 -22.88 0.72
C ILE A 3 -13.04 -22.05 0.22
N ARG A 4 -13.52 -21.12 1.05
CA ARG A 4 -14.53 -20.13 0.66
C ARG A 4 -13.84 -18.79 0.44
N ILE A 5 -14.02 -18.21 -0.74
CA ILE A 5 -13.36 -16.96 -1.14
C ILE A 5 -14.39 -15.85 -1.14
N TYR A 6 -14.08 -14.74 -0.47
CA TYR A 6 -14.93 -13.56 -0.36
C TYR A 6 -14.25 -12.37 -1.07
N PRO A 7 -14.46 -12.19 -2.38
CA PRO A 7 -13.82 -11.11 -3.14
C PRO A 7 -14.48 -9.76 -2.88
N SER A 8 -13.91 -8.69 -3.46
CA SER A 8 -14.51 -7.35 -3.49
C SER A 8 -14.86 -6.75 -2.11
N SER A 9 -14.02 -7.01 -1.10
CA SER A 9 -14.19 -6.50 0.27
C SER A 9 -15.50 -6.94 0.95
N GLN A 10 -16.07 -8.09 0.57
CA GLN A 10 -17.28 -8.64 1.21
C GLN A 10 -17.12 -8.89 2.72
N MET A 11 -15.89 -9.18 3.17
CA MET A 11 -15.53 -9.37 4.58
C MET A 11 -14.97 -8.10 5.22
N GLY A 12 -15.17 -6.94 4.59
CA GLY A 12 -14.63 -5.66 5.04
C GLY A 12 -13.38 -5.22 4.27
N ASN A 13 -12.89 -4.05 4.65
CA ASN A 13 -11.68 -3.46 4.12
C ASN A 13 -10.41 -4.17 4.65
N ALA A 14 -9.24 -3.82 4.12
CA ALA A 14 -7.98 -4.50 4.47
C ALA A 14 -7.72 -4.50 5.99
N ARG A 15 -7.96 -3.39 6.69
CA ARG A 15 -7.79 -3.31 8.15
C ARG A 15 -8.79 -4.19 8.89
N GLU A 16 -10.07 -4.14 8.52
CA GLU A 16 -11.10 -4.99 9.11
C GLU A 16 -10.77 -6.48 8.93
N THR A 17 -10.29 -6.88 7.74
CA THR A 17 -9.90 -8.28 7.52
C THR A 17 -8.68 -8.71 8.35
N MET A 18 -7.78 -7.78 8.70
CA MET A 18 -6.67 -8.07 9.62
C MET A 18 -7.17 -8.23 11.06
N GLU A 19 -8.12 -7.41 11.49
CA GLU A 19 -8.76 -7.55 12.81
C GLU A 19 -9.55 -8.86 12.90
N LEU A 20 -10.23 -9.27 11.82
CA LEU A 20 -10.91 -10.57 11.71
C LEU A 20 -9.93 -11.75 11.70
N LEU A 21 -8.72 -11.56 11.16
CA LEU A 21 -7.66 -12.57 11.23
C LEU A 21 -7.17 -12.74 12.69
N GLN A 22 -6.95 -11.64 13.40
CA GLN A 22 -6.50 -11.68 14.81
C GLN A 22 -7.53 -12.31 15.75
N ASN A 23 -8.83 -12.09 15.52
CA ASN A 23 -9.88 -12.66 16.36
C ASN A 23 -10.32 -14.09 15.94
N GLY A 24 -9.74 -14.63 14.87
CA GLY A 24 -10.02 -15.98 14.37
C GLY A 24 -11.34 -16.13 13.59
N ALA A 25 -12.02 -15.02 13.26
CA ALA A 25 -13.21 -15.05 12.41
C ALA A 25 -12.88 -15.21 10.92
N LEU A 26 -11.65 -14.92 10.51
CA LEU A 26 -11.15 -15.10 9.15
C LEU A 26 -9.85 -15.92 9.17
N ASP A 27 -9.80 -17.03 8.43
CA ASP A 27 -8.63 -17.92 8.43
C ASP A 27 -7.43 -17.36 7.65
N MET A 28 -7.69 -16.64 6.55
CA MET A 28 -6.66 -16.11 5.66
C MET A 28 -7.13 -14.80 5.02
N THR A 29 -6.23 -13.83 4.97
CA THR A 29 -6.42 -12.60 4.19
C THR A 29 -5.15 -12.22 3.44
N LYS A 30 -5.30 -11.30 2.51
CA LYS A 30 -4.20 -10.69 1.76
C LYS A 30 -4.08 -9.23 2.19
N GLY A 31 -2.96 -8.90 2.84
CA GLY A 31 -2.60 -7.54 3.24
C GLY A 31 -1.57 -6.89 2.34
N SER A 32 -1.47 -5.56 2.43
CA SER A 32 -0.28 -4.81 2.02
C SER A 32 0.57 -4.44 3.23
N ALA A 33 1.84 -4.06 3.00
CA ALA A 33 2.71 -3.58 4.07
C ALA A 33 2.14 -2.34 4.78
N SER A 34 1.47 -1.44 4.05
CA SER A 34 0.74 -0.30 4.61
C SER A 34 -0.38 -0.70 5.56
N ASP A 35 -1.08 -1.80 5.29
CA ASP A 35 -2.15 -2.27 6.17
C ASP A 35 -1.55 -2.82 7.47
N LEU A 36 -0.45 -3.58 7.36
CA LEU A 36 0.27 -4.16 8.50
C LEU A 36 1.04 -3.13 9.32
N GLU A 37 1.47 -2.00 8.73
CA GLU A 37 2.13 -0.90 9.43
C GLU A 37 1.27 -0.34 10.58
N SER A 38 -0.05 -0.40 10.42
CA SER A 38 -0.99 0.01 11.49
C SER A 38 -0.96 -0.90 12.72
N PHE A 39 -0.44 -2.13 12.59
CA PHE A 39 -0.36 -3.13 13.66
C PHE A 39 1.08 -3.32 14.18
N ASP A 40 2.07 -3.15 13.30
CA ASP A 40 3.49 -3.14 13.66
C ASP A 40 4.29 -2.19 12.76
N ASN A 41 5.01 -1.26 13.40
CA ASN A 41 5.83 -0.26 12.71
C ASN A 41 6.99 -0.88 11.92
N ILE A 42 7.38 -2.14 12.16
CA ILE A 42 8.43 -2.80 11.37
C ILE A 42 8.10 -2.83 9.88
N TYR A 43 6.81 -2.86 9.50
CA TYR A 43 6.39 -2.86 8.10
C TYR A 43 6.49 -1.50 7.42
N ALA A 44 6.72 -0.41 8.17
CA ALA A 44 6.98 0.92 7.62
C ALA A 44 8.16 0.93 6.65
N ILE A 45 9.13 0.03 6.84
CA ILE A 45 10.31 -0.11 5.99
C ILE A 45 9.95 -0.31 4.51
N TYR A 46 8.86 -1.04 4.22
CA TYR A 46 8.40 -1.28 2.86
C TYR A 46 7.68 -0.09 2.22
N ASN A 47 7.32 0.91 3.02
CA ASN A 47 6.66 2.13 2.58
C ASN A 47 7.62 3.30 2.41
N LEU A 48 8.90 3.12 2.76
CA LEU A 48 9.92 4.14 2.58
C LEU A 48 10.22 4.33 1.08
N PRO A 49 10.08 5.56 0.56
CA PRO A 49 10.45 5.83 -0.82
C PRO A 49 11.96 5.72 -1.00
N PHE A 50 12.40 5.19 -2.14
CA PHE A 50 13.81 5.07 -2.54
C PHE A 50 14.69 4.17 -1.65
N LEU A 51 14.08 3.24 -0.90
CA LEU A 51 14.83 2.33 -0.04
C LEU A 51 15.61 1.27 -0.83
N PHE A 52 14.98 0.62 -1.81
CA PHE A 52 15.70 -0.33 -2.65
C PHE A 52 16.28 0.38 -3.88
N LYS A 53 17.27 -0.27 -4.49
CA LYS A 53 18.09 0.31 -5.56
C LYS A 53 17.65 -0.19 -6.93
N ASP A 54 17.22 -1.45 -6.97
CA ASP A 54 16.82 -2.18 -8.14
C ASP A 54 16.02 -3.43 -7.73
N GLN A 55 15.42 -4.09 -8.73
CA GLN A 55 14.58 -5.27 -8.54
C GLN A 55 15.34 -6.43 -7.88
N ALA A 56 16.65 -6.57 -8.14
CA ALA A 56 17.45 -7.64 -7.57
C ALA A 56 17.71 -7.37 -6.08
N HIS A 57 17.99 -6.13 -5.70
CA HIS A 57 18.10 -5.70 -4.31
C HIS A 57 16.78 -5.93 -3.56
N PHE A 58 15.65 -5.49 -4.14
CA PHE A 58 14.32 -5.75 -3.58
C PHE A 58 14.10 -7.25 -3.36
N ASN A 59 14.32 -8.08 -4.38
CA ASN A 59 14.08 -9.51 -4.28
C ASN A 59 14.96 -10.17 -3.22
N LYS A 60 16.23 -9.78 -3.14
CA LYS A 60 17.17 -10.30 -2.14
C LYS A 60 16.75 -9.96 -0.72
N VAL A 61 16.20 -8.77 -0.47
CA VAL A 61 15.78 -8.34 0.87
C VAL A 61 14.43 -8.95 1.24
N VAL A 62 13.41 -8.78 0.38
CA VAL A 62 12.02 -9.18 0.68
C VAL A 62 11.83 -10.70 0.69
N PHE A 63 12.51 -11.43 -0.19
CA PHE A 63 12.43 -12.90 -0.23
C PHE A 63 13.63 -13.59 0.46
N GLY A 64 14.55 -12.80 1.02
CA GLY A 64 15.68 -13.32 1.79
C GLY A 64 15.40 -13.39 3.29
N GLU A 65 16.49 -13.48 4.05
CA GLU A 65 16.47 -13.61 5.51
C GLU A 65 15.77 -12.44 6.20
N VAL A 66 16.06 -11.21 5.77
CA VAL A 66 15.46 -9.98 6.33
C VAL A 66 13.94 -9.97 6.16
N GLY A 67 13.45 -10.27 4.96
CA GLY A 67 12.01 -10.32 4.71
C GLY A 67 11.31 -11.41 5.52
N LYS A 68 11.97 -12.56 5.70
CA LYS A 68 11.48 -13.63 6.58
C LYS A 68 11.44 -13.20 8.05
N GLU A 69 12.47 -12.51 8.53
CA GLU A 69 12.51 -11.98 9.90
C GLU A 69 11.36 -10.99 10.15
N ILE A 70 11.13 -10.06 9.20
CA ILE A 70 10.01 -9.11 9.28
C ILE A 70 8.66 -9.84 9.23
N MET A 71 8.50 -10.86 8.39
CA MET A 71 7.28 -11.67 8.34
C MET A 71 7.04 -12.47 9.63
N ASP A 72 8.10 -12.96 10.26
CA ASP A 72 8.02 -13.72 11.50
C ASP A 72 7.81 -12.83 12.74
N SER A 73 8.15 -11.54 12.66
CA SER A 73 8.09 -10.58 13.76
C SER A 73 6.70 -10.32 14.33
N THR A 74 5.64 -10.65 13.58
CA THR A 74 4.25 -10.40 13.99
C THR A 74 3.44 -11.66 14.26
N LYS A 75 4.10 -12.82 14.36
CA LYS A 75 3.47 -14.09 14.74
C LYS A 75 2.82 -14.04 16.11
N ASP A 76 3.47 -13.39 17.08
CA ASP A 76 2.97 -13.18 18.44
C ASP A 76 1.74 -12.25 18.47
N LYS A 77 1.59 -11.40 17.45
CA LYS A 77 0.41 -10.55 17.23
C LYS A 77 -0.72 -11.23 16.45
N GLY A 78 -0.60 -12.53 16.15
CA GLY A 78 -1.61 -13.31 15.45
C GLY A 78 -1.50 -13.27 13.92
N PHE A 79 -0.42 -12.70 13.37
CA PHE A 79 -0.18 -12.65 11.93
C PHE A 79 0.83 -13.72 11.51
N PHE A 80 0.31 -14.80 10.91
CA PHE A 80 1.14 -15.86 10.33
C PHE A 80 1.32 -15.62 8.83
N ALA A 81 2.41 -14.96 8.47
CA ALA A 81 2.73 -14.70 7.06
C ALA A 81 3.12 -16.01 6.34
N LEU A 82 2.36 -16.38 5.31
CA LEU A 82 2.62 -17.58 4.49
C LEU A 82 3.63 -17.31 3.36
N SER A 83 3.51 -16.16 2.71
CA SER A 83 4.39 -15.75 1.63
C SER A 83 4.23 -14.25 1.36
N ALA A 84 5.28 -13.64 0.82
CA ALA A 84 5.23 -12.30 0.25
C ALA A 84 4.97 -12.39 -1.26
N TYR A 85 4.37 -11.34 -1.84
CA TYR A 85 4.27 -11.20 -3.28
C TYR A 85 4.31 -9.73 -3.67
N VAL A 86 4.75 -9.47 -4.90
CA VAL A 86 4.94 -8.11 -5.40
C VAL A 86 3.66 -7.63 -6.07
N ALA A 87 3.01 -6.62 -5.49
CA ALA A 87 1.88 -5.94 -6.12
C ALA A 87 2.34 -5.10 -7.31
N GLY A 88 3.51 -4.49 -7.21
CA GLY A 88 4.15 -3.66 -8.24
C GLY A 88 4.52 -2.26 -7.75
N THR A 89 5.02 -1.46 -8.67
CA THR A 89 5.46 -0.07 -8.52
C THR A 89 4.33 0.87 -8.16
N ARG A 90 4.50 1.62 -7.07
CA ARG A 90 3.63 2.71 -6.63
C ARG A 90 3.84 3.96 -7.50
N SER A 91 2.76 4.61 -7.89
CA SER A 91 2.72 5.72 -8.85
C SER A 91 1.63 6.71 -8.50
N PHE A 92 1.78 7.96 -8.95
CA PHE A 92 0.74 8.97 -8.81
C PHE A 92 -0.23 8.98 -9.99
N TYR A 93 -1.51 9.12 -9.67
CA TYR A 93 -2.61 9.31 -10.60
C TYR A 93 -3.32 10.60 -10.25
N ALA A 94 -3.42 11.52 -11.20
CA ALA A 94 -4.18 12.76 -11.03
C ALA A 94 -4.73 13.21 -12.39
N LYS A 95 -5.61 14.22 -12.37
CA LYS A 95 -6.13 14.85 -13.59
C LYS A 95 -5.08 15.64 -14.37
N LYS A 96 -3.98 16.02 -13.71
CA LYS A 96 -2.83 16.69 -14.32
C LYS A 96 -1.59 15.80 -14.20
N PRO A 97 -0.63 15.91 -15.13
CA PRO A 97 0.66 15.26 -14.97
C PRO A 97 1.33 15.72 -13.68
N ILE A 98 1.84 14.76 -12.94
CA ILE A 98 2.76 14.99 -11.82
C ILE A 98 4.09 14.52 -12.38
N THR A 99 5.15 15.32 -12.31
CA THR A 99 6.50 14.96 -12.77
C THR A 99 7.61 15.42 -11.81
N LYS A 100 7.24 16.17 -10.78
CA LYS A 100 8.11 16.57 -9.67
C LYS A 100 7.28 16.80 -8.40
N PRO A 101 7.88 16.75 -7.20
CA PRO A 101 7.15 16.94 -5.94
C PRO A 101 6.35 18.24 -5.89
N GLU A 102 6.84 19.33 -6.49
CA GLU A 102 6.16 20.62 -6.50
C GLU A 102 4.79 20.57 -7.20
N ASP A 103 4.57 19.62 -8.10
CA ASP A 103 3.29 19.45 -8.79
C ASP A 103 2.19 18.94 -7.84
N LEU A 104 2.57 18.33 -6.70
CA LEU A 104 1.65 17.86 -5.66
C LEU A 104 1.12 19.02 -4.79
N LYS A 105 1.73 20.20 -4.87
CA LYS A 105 1.36 21.34 -4.01
C LYS A 105 -0.12 21.70 -4.16
N GLY A 106 -0.84 21.63 -3.04
CA GLY A 106 -2.26 21.95 -2.96
C GLY A 106 -3.20 20.90 -3.54
N LEU A 107 -2.69 19.73 -3.98
CA LEU A 107 -3.53 18.61 -4.39
C LEU A 107 -3.93 17.76 -3.20
N LYS A 108 -5.20 17.35 -3.16
CA LYS A 108 -5.69 16.31 -2.25
C LYS A 108 -5.35 14.95 -2.85
N ILE A 109 -4.41 14.24 -2.24
CA ILE A 109 -3.95 12.94 -2.72
C ILE A 109 -4.47 11.85 -1.80
N ARG A 110 -5.25 10.92 -2.36
CA ARG A 110 -5.60 9.71 -1.66
C ARG A 110 -4.35 8.90 -1.34
N VAL A 111 -4.23 8.49 -0.09
CA VAL A 111 -3.19 7.57 0.39
C VAL A 111 -3.83 6.35 1.07
N GLN A 112 -3.08 5.25 1.13
CA GLN A 112 -3.42 4.16 2.05
C GLN A 112 -3.30 4.67 3.50
N PRO A 113 -4.08 4.13 4.46
CA PRO A 113 -4.03 4.52 5.87
C PRO A 113 -2.73 4.06 6.56
N SER A 114 -1.59 4.61 6.15
CA SER A 114 -0.25 4.31 6.64
C SER A 114 0.41 5.61 7.11
N PRO A 115 0.93 5.67 8.35
CA PRO A 115 1.65 6.84 8.86
C PRO A 115 2.78 7.29 7.92
N THR A 116 3.55 6.34 7.40
CA THR A 116 4.65 6.61 6.47
C THR A 116 4.17 7.25 5.17
N THR A 117 3.10 6.71 4.57
CA THR A 117 2.57 7.24 3.31
C THR A 117 1.96 8.63 3.49
N ILE A 118 1.24 8.86 4.60
CA ILE A 118 0.71 10.19 4.95
C ILE A 118 1.87 11.18 5.03
N LYS A 119 2.93 10.83 5.78
CA LYS A 119 4.06 11.72 5.98
C LYS A 119 4.81 12.02 4.69
N MET A 120 4.97 11.02 3.83
CA MET A 120 5.58 11.18 2.51
C MET A 120 4.88 12.26 1.68
N ILE A 121 3.54 12.22 1.59
CA ILE A 121 2.79 13.20 0.81
C ILE A 121 2.85 14.60 1.41
N GLU A 122 2.79 14.73 2.74
CA GLU A 122 2.99 16.02 3.41
C GLU A 122 4.36 16.62 3.07
N LEU A 123 5.42 15.82 3.14
CA LEU A 123 6.78 16.25 2.86
C LEU A 123 6.99 16.60 1.38
N MET A 124 6.26 15.96 0.48
CA MET A 124 6.23 16.31 -0.95
C MET A 124 5.34 17.53 -1.25
N GLY A 125 4.66 18.11 -0.24
CA GLY A 125 3.84 19.32 -0.38
C GLY A 125 2.37 19.08 -0.76
N GLY A 126 1.94 17.82 -0.87
CA GLY A 126 0.55 17.45 -1.08
C GLY A 126 -0.28 17.43 0.21
N SER A 127 -1.59 17.31 0.06
CA SER A 127 -2.52 17.11 1.17
C SER A 127 -3.01 15.66 1.18
N PRO A 128 -2.46 14.76 2.03
CA PRO A 128 -2.88 13.37 2.06
C PRO A 128 -4.31 13.24 2.59
N THR A 129 -5.09 12.33 2.00
CA THR A 129 -6.40 11.92 2.52
C THR A 129 -6.41 10.38 2.62
N PRO A 130 -6.38 9.81 3.84
CA PRO A 130 -6.40 8.36 4.01
C PRO A 130 -7.79 7.82 3.65
N ILE A 131 -7.85 6.99 2.60
CA ILE A 131 -9.11 6.40 2.10
C ILE A 131 -8.87 4.93 1.78
N SER A 132 -9.81 4.06 2.15
CA SER A 132 -9.73 2.63 1.86
C SER A 132 -9.70 2.36 0.36
N PHE A 133 -9.06 1.26 -0.07
CA PHE A 133 -8.92 0.94 -1.49
C PHE A 133 -10.29 0.85 -2.21
N GLY A 134 -11.30 0.28 -1.55
CA GLY A 134 -12.64 0.13 -2.12
C GLY A 134 -13.37 1.44 -2.41
N GLU A 135 -12.95 2.53 -1.79
CA GLU A 135 -13.60 3.84 -1.87
C GLU A 135 -12.88 4.81 -2.82
N VAL A 136 -11.70 4.43 -3.32
CA VAL A 136 -10.85 5.31 -4.15
C VAL A 136 -11.57 5.77 -5.41
N TYR A 137 -12.26 4.86 -6.10
CA TYR A 137 -12.97 5.19 -7.33
C TYR A 137 -14.07 6.24 -7.08
N THR A 138 -14.90 6.00 -6.06
CA THR A 138 -15.97 6.92 -5.67
C THR A 138 -15.41 8.27 -5.20
N ALA A 139 -14.35 8.26 -4.39
CA ALA A 139 -13.70 9.48 -3.90
C ALA A 139 -13.10 10.33 -5.03
N MET A 140 -12.48 9.69 -6.03
CA MET A 140 -11.99 10.34 -7.25
C MET A 140 -13.13 10.89 -8.11
N GLN A 141 -14.21 10.11 -8.28
CA GLN A 141 -15.37 10.51 -9.08
C GLN A 141 -16.11 11.70 -8.46
N GLN A 142 -16.27 11.70 -7.14
CA GLN A 142 -16.92 12.78 -6.38
C GLN A 142 -16.02 14.02 -6.22
N GLY A 143 -14.74 13.93 -6.58
CA GLY A 143 -13.78 15.03 -6.41
C GLY A 143 -13.41 15.29 -4.94
N VAL A 144 -13.56 14.30 -4.07
CA VAL A 144 -13.06 14.35 -2.69
C VAL A 144 -11.53 14.45 -2.69
N VAL A 145 -10.91 13.76 -3.65
CA VAL A 145 -9.46 13.76 -3.91
C VAL A 145 -9.17 14.13 -5.37
N ASP A 146 -8.06 14.82 -5.59
CA ASP A 146 -7.58 15.24 -6.92
C ASP A 146 -6.73 14.16 -7.60
N GLY A 147 -6.23 13.23 -6.79
CA GLY A 147 -5.42 12.11 -7.24
C GLY A 147 -5.29 11.01 -6.20
N ALA A 148 -4.59 9.95 -6.57
CA ALA A 148 -4.28 8.82 -5.70
C ALA A 148 -2.85 8.35 -5.93
N GLU A 149 -2.22 7.86 -4.88
CA GLU A 149 -0.98 7.12 -4.97
C GLU A 149 -1.30 5.62 -4.81
N ILE A 150 -1.04 4.85 -5.87
CA ILE A 150 -1.42 3.42 -5.99
C ILE A 150 -0.50 2.69 -6.97
N THR A 151 -0.50 1.36 -6.93
CA THR A 151 0.24 0.54 -7.89
C THR A 151 -0.36 0.59 -9.29
N CYS A 152 0.49 0.68 -10.31
CA CYS A 152 0.09 0.65 -11.71
C CYS A 152 -0.26 -0.75 -12.19
N LEU A 153 -1.53 -0.98 -12.57
CA LEU A 153 -1.95 -2.23 -13.21
C LEU A 153 -1.52 -2.27 -14.69
N PRO A 154 -1.29 -3.48 -15.26
CA PRO A 154 -0.96 -3.62 -16.68
C PRO A 154 -2.04 -2.95 -17.56
N GLY A 155 -1.66 -1.92 -18.32
CA GLY A 155 -2.56 -1.15 -19.20
C GLY A 155 -2.79 0.32 -18.80
N CYS A 156 -2.24 0.79 -17.67
CA CYS A 156 -2.35 2.20 -17.30
C CYS A 156 -1.50 3.10 -18.22
N ARG A 157 -2.14 3.70 -19.23
CA ARG A 157 -1.62 4.84 -20.01
C ARG A 157 -2.12 6.15 -19.38
N LEU A 158 -1.40 6.65 -18.39
CA LEU A 158 -1.55 8.02 -17.93
C LEU A 158 -0.13 8.58 -17.75
N ASP A 159 0.05 9.87 -18.03
CA ASP A 159 1.32 10.59 -17.96
C ASP A 159 1.73 10.74 -16.49
N ILE A 160 2.26 9.65 -15.96
CA ILE A 160 2.52 9.36 -14.56
C ILE A 160 3.96 9.81 -14.25
N LEU A 161 4.16 10.62 -13.19
CA LEU A 161 5.38 10.48 -12.40
C LEU A 161 5.31 9.03 -11.93
N LYS A 162 6.04 8.15 -12.62
CA LYS A 162 6.49 6.95 -11.93
C LYS A 162 7.29 7.57 -10.82
N LEU A 163 6.74 7.62 -9.61
CA LEU A 163 7.60 7.57 -8.44
C LEU A 163 8.54 6.45 -8.81
N PRO A 164 9.84 6.74 -8.95
CA PRO A 164 10.73 5.67 -9.25
C PRO A 164 10.68 4.74 -8.04
N SER A 165 9.78 3.78 -8.04
CA SER A 165 10.23 2.42 -7.90
C SER A 165 10.73 2.05 -9.29
N PHE A 166 11.93 2.42 -9.69
CA PHE A 166 13.15 1.75 -9.25
C PHE A 166 13.01 1.17 -7.87
N PHE A 167 12.37 0.00 -7.84
CA PHE A 167 12.46 -0.99 -6.78
C PHE A 167 13.38 -0.56 -5.66
#